data_AF-A0A0G0X1A3-F1
#
_entry.id   AF-A0A0G0X1A3-F1
#
_cell.length_a   1.000
_cell.length_b   1.000
_cell.length_c   1.000
_cell.angle_alpha   90.00
_cell.angle_beta   90.00
_cell.angle_gamma   90.00
#
_symmetry.space_group_name_H-M   'P 1'
#
loop_
_entity.id
_entity.type
_entity.pdbx_description
1 polymer ?
#
loop_
_entity_poly.entity_id
_entity_poly.type
_entity_poly.pdbx_seq_one_letter_code
_entity_poly.pdbx_strand_id
1 'polypeptide(L)'
;MKTATDPRHLRRREAVKILFAETYTTQPNPPELVQKILKKKNKINKLIIGSAPQWPIDKLNKIDLVILWLAIYELENEDTPPKVVIDEAVELAKEFGSESSSSFINGVLGTIYKEESHKNE
;
A
#
# COMPACT_ATOMS: atom_id res chain seq x y z
N MET A 1 -3.63 13.47 -16.64
CA MET A 1 -4.42 12.23 -16.80
C MET A 1 -3.64 11.16 -17.57
N LYS A 2 -2.39 10.87 -17.18
CA LYS A 2 -1.52 9.86 -17.83
C LYS A 2 -1.53 8.49 -17.14
N THR A 3 -2.19 8.39 -15.98
CA THR A 3 -2.12 7.28 -15.02
C THR A 3 -3.12 6.16 -15.29
N ALA A 4 -4.34 6.49 -15.75
CA ALA A 4 -5.42 5.50 -15.88
C ALA A 4 -5.14 4.33 -16.85
N THR A 5 -4.23 4.52 -17.82
CA THR A 5 -3.84 3.51 -18.80
C THR A 5 -2.39 3.01 -18.64
N ASP A 6 -1.64 3.47 -17.62
CA ASP A 6 -0.30 2.94 -17.34
C ASP A 6 -0.42 1.46 -16.92
N PRO A 7 0.26 0.51 -17.59
CA PRO A 7 0.22 -0.90 -17.23
C PRO A 7 0.59 -1.18 -15.77
N ARG A 8 1.48 -0.39 -15.17
CA ARG A 8 1.87 -0.52 -13.76
C ARG A 8 0.72 -0.11 -12.85
N HIS A 9 0.05 0.98 -13.19
CA HIS A 9 -1.13 1.44 -12.46
C HIS A 9 -2.27 0.41 -12.54
N LEU A 10 -2.53 -0.15 -13.73
CA LEU A 10 -3.50 -1.24 -13.90
C LEU A 10 -3.13 -2.48 -13.08
N ARG A 11 -1.85 -2.87 -13.04
CA ARG A 11 -1.35 -3.96 -12.19
C ARG A 11 -1.61 -3.69 -10.70
N ARG A 12 -1.39 -2.45 -10.23
CA ARG A 12 -1.67 -2.06 -8.84
C ARG A 12 -3.16 -2.11 -8.51
N ARG A 13 -4.01 -1.55 -9.37
CA ARG A 13 -5.47 -1.59 -9.20
C ARG A 13 -5.98 -3.02 -9.07
N GLU A 14 -5.48 -3.94 -9.89
CA GLU A 14 -5.86 -5.34 -9.81
C GLU A 14 -5.37 -6.00 -8.52
N ALA A 15 -4.12 -5.74 -8.12
CA ALA A 15 -3.59 -6.21 -6.84
C ALA A 15 -4.42 -5.71 -5.65
N VAL A 16 -4.84 -4.43 -5.63
CA VAL A 16 -5.70 -3.86 -4.57
C VAL A 16 -7.03 -4.58 -4.48
N LYS A 17 -7.71 -4.86 -5.61
CA LYS A 17 -8.98 -5.58 -5.62
C LYS A 17 -8.86 -6.97 -5.01
N ILE A 18 -7.82 -7.71 -5.40
CA ILE A 18 -7.60 -9.08 -4.93
C ILE A 18 -7.20 -9.07 -3.45
N LEU A 19 -6.29 -8.17 -3.04
CA LEU A 19 -5.93 -8.01 -1.62
C LEU A 19 -7.13 -7.62 -0.77
N PHE A 20 -8.01 -6.76 -1.27
CA PHE A 20 -9.25 -6.38 -0.59
C PHE A 20 -10.16 -7.60 -0.40
N ALA A 21 -10.37 -8.38 -1.46
CA ALA A 21 -11.14 -9.63 -1.39
C ALA A 21 -10.52 -10.64 -0.40
N GLU A 22 -9.18 -10.75 -0.37
CA GLU A 22 -8.42 -11.57 0.58
C GLU A 22 -8.67 -11.20 2.05
N THR A 23 -9.09 -9.96 2.34
CA THR A 23 -9.45 -9.56 3.71
C THR A 23 -10.77 -10.13 4.22
N TYR A 24 -11.55 -10.79 3.35
CA TYR A 24 -12.81 -11.44 3.69
C TYR A 24 -12.77 -12.94 3.43
N THR A 25 -12.19 -13.34 2.30
CA THR A 25 -12.11 -14.74 1.87
C THR A 25 -10.81 -14.98 1.14
N THR A 26 -10.12 -16.08 1.44
CA THR A 26 -8.92 -16.48 0.69
C THR A 26 -9.22 -16.68 -0.78
N GLN A 27 -8.48 -15.99 -1.65
CA GLN A 27 -8.65 -16.05 -3.09
C GLN A 27 -7.90 -17.26 -3.66
N PRO A 28 -8.52 -18.06 -4.55
CA PRO A 28 -7.84 -19.15 -5.22
C PRO A 28 -6.85 -18.59 -6.26
N ASN A 29 -5.62 -19.11 -6.26
CA ASN A 29 -4.56 -18.77 -7.23
C ASN A 29 -4.32 -17.25 -7.40
N PRO A 30 -4.04 -16.49 -6.32
CA PRO A 30 -3.80 -15.06 -6.45
C PRO A 30 -2.51 -14.81 -7.24
N PRO A 31 -2.40 -13.68 -7.96
CA PRO A 31 -1.20 -13.33 -8.71
C PRO A 31 0.07 -13.35 -7.82
N GLU A 32 1.23 -13.60 -8.44
CA GLU A 32 2.50 -13.72 -7.72
C GLU A 32 2.80 -12.50 -6.82
N LEU A 33 2.49 -11.29 -7.30
CA LEU A 33 2.62 -10.05 -6.52
C LEU A 33 1.81 -10.12 -5.21
N VAL A 34 0.54 -10.52 -5.29
CA VAL A 34 -0.35 -10.63 -4.13
C VAL A 34 0.19 -11.68 -3.15
N GLN A 35 0.65 -12.83 -3.65
CA GLN A 35 1.26 -13.86 -2.81
C GLN A 35 2.49 -13.33 -2.06
N LYS A 36 3.36 -12.58 -2.73
CA LYS A 36 4.56 -11.97 -2.14
C LYS A 36 4.20 -10.96 -1.06
N ILE A 37 3.20 -10.11 -1.30
CA ILE A 37 2.68 -9.15 -0.31
C ILE A 37 2.13 -9.88 0.92
N LEU A 38 1.28 -10.88 0.73
CA LEU A 38 0.67 -11.66 1.83
C LEU A 38 1.73 -12.38 2.68
N LYS A 39 2.79 -12.92 2.07
CA LYS A 39 3.93 -13.51 2.80
C LYS A 39 4.65 -12.51 3.69
N LYS A 40 4.68 -11.22 3.33
CA LYS A 40 5.34 -10.14 4.09
C LYS A 40 4.38 -9.33 4.97
N LYS A 41 3.07 -9.61 4.92
CA LYS A 41 2.01 -8.85 5.61
C LYS A 41 2.31 -8.55 7.08
N ASN A 42 2.84 -9.51 7.84
CA ASN A 42 3.15 -9.29 9.26
C ASN A 42 4.26 -8.26 9.47
N LYS A 43 5.29 -8.25 8.61
CA LYS A 43 6.36 -7.24 8.64
C LYS A 43 5.81 -5.87 8.26
N ILE A 44 5.05 -5.82 7.17
CA ILE A 44 4.39 -4.61 6.66
C ILE A 44 3.47 -3.99 7.73
N ASN A 45 2.66 -4.79 8.40
CA ASN A 45 1.77 -4.32 9.47
C ASN A 45 2.54 -3.64 10.61
N LYS A 46 3.74 -4.14 10.96
CA LYS A 46 4.57 -3.49 11.99
C LYS A 46 5.05 -2.10 11.56
N LEU A 47 5.38 -1.92 10.29
CA LEU A 47 5.74 -0.61 9.73
C LEU A 47 4.56 0.36 9.78
N ILE A 48 3.36 -0.11 9.39
CA ILE A 48 2.13 0.69 9.48
C ILE A 48 1.89 1.15 10.92
N ILE A 49 1.93 0.23 11.88
CA ILE A 49 1.71 0.53 13.31
C ILE A 49 2.74 1.55 13.82
N GLY A 50 4.03 1.41 13.46
CA GLY A 50 5.07 2.34 13.86
C GLY A 50 4.89 3.75 13.27
N SER A 51 4.46 3.83 12.02
CA SER A 51 4.26 5.10 11.30
C SER A 51 2.96 5.83 11.65
N ALA A 52 1.97 5.13 12.20
CA ALA A 52 0.65 5.68 12.56
C ALA A 52 0.18 5.20 13.94
N PRO A 53 0.90 5.50 15.03
CA PRO A 53 0.62 4.93 16.36
C PRO A 53 -0.74 5.36 16.94
N GLN A 54 -1.28 6.50 16.48
CA GLN A 54 -2.61 6.99 16.88
C GLN A 54 -3.77 6.28 16.15
N TRP A 55 -3.46 5.43 15.17
CA TRP A 55 -4.44 4.74 14.34
C TRP A 55 -4.29 3.22 14.49
N PRO A 56 -5.07 2.58 15.38
CA PRO A 56 -5.04 1.12 15.54
C PRO A 56 -5.33 0.43 14.21
N ILE A 57 -4.45 -0.49 13.81
CA ILE A 57 -4.48 -1.12 12.48
C ILE A 57 -5.78 -1.90 12.22
N ASP A 58 -6.39 -2.45 13.28
CA ASP A 58 -7.66 -3.17 13.28
C ASP A 58 -8.87 -2.26 13.01
N LYS A 59 -8.71 -0.95 13.22
CA LYS A 59 -9.74 0.06 12.97
C LYS A 59 -9.58 0.79 11.64
N LEU A 60 -8.49 0.54 10.92
CA LEU A 60 -8.28 1.12 9.60
C LEU A 60 -9.30 0.58 8.61
N ASN A 61 -9.71 1.42 7.66
CA ASN A 61 -10.48 0.96 6.53
C ASN A 61 -9.66 -0.11 5.78
N LYS A 62 -10.29 -1.25 5.49
CA LYS A 62 -9.67 -2.36 4.77
C LYS A 62 -9.08 -1.91 3.44
N ILE A 63 -9.69 -0.94 2.76
CA ILE A 63 -9.15 -0.43 1.50
C ILE A 63 -7.83 0.32 1.69
N ASP A 64 -7.75 1.18 2.71
CA ASP A 64 -6.53 1.92 3.03
C ASP A 64 -5.42 0.95 3.43
N LEU A 65 -5.78 -0.05 4.23
CA LEU A 65 -4.86 -1.08 4.70
C LEU A 65 -4.22 -1.87 3.54
N VAL A 66 -5.01 -2.30 2.54
CA VAL A 66 -4.46 -3.06 1.40
C VAL A 66 -3.66 -2.18 0.44
N ILE A 67 -4.00 -0.90 0.30
CA ILE A 67 -3.19 0.05 -0.46
C ILE A 67 -1.84 0.26 0.23
N LEU A 68 -1.83 0.44 1.55
CA LEU A 68 -0.60 0.51 2.33
C LEU A 68 0.23 -0.78 2.21
N TRP A 69 -0.41 -1.96 2.19
CA TRP A 69 0.32 -3.21 1.99
C TRP A 69 1.04 -3.27 0.66
N LEU A 70 0.36 -2.90 -0.42
CA LEU A 70 0.94 -2.85 -1.75
C LEU A 70 2.10 -1.85 -1.80
N ALA A 71 1.87 -0.61 -1.36
CA ALA A 71 2.86 0.46 -1.43
C ALA A 71 4.11 0.15 -0.62
N ILE A 72 3.95 -0.30 0.64
CA ILE A 72 5.10 -0.64 1.50
C ILE A 72 5.87 -1.84 0.94
N TYR A 73 5.18 -2.81 0.36
CA TYR A 73 5.86 -3.91 -0.32
C TYR A 73 6.70 -3.42 -1.50
N GLU A 74 6.16 -2.54 -2.35
CA GLU A 74 6.90 -1.96 -3.49
C GLU A 74 8.11 -1.15 -3.01
N LEU A 75 7.95 -0.32 -1.97
CA LEU A 75 9.04 0.46 -1.39
C LEU A 75 10.22 -0.40 -0.91
N GLU A 76 9.96 -1.58 -0.36
CA GLU A 76 11.01 -2.44 0.20
C GLU A 76 11.58 -3.47 -0.80
N ASN A 77 10.89 -3.77 -1.90
CA ASN A 77 11.16 -4.98 -2.71
C ASN A 77 11.17 -4.77 -4.22
N GLU A 78 10.81 -3.59 -4.72
CA GLU A 78 10.83 -3.29 -6.14
C GLU A 78 11.73 -2.07 -6.43
N ASP A 79 12.30 -2.00 -7.63
CA ASP A 79 13.17 -0.90 -8.06
C ASP A 79 12.37 0.37 -8.46
N THR A 80 11.10 0.45 -8.07
CA THR A 80 10.25 1.61 -8.37
C THR A 80 10.68 2.79 -7.49
N PRO A 81 10.95 3.98 -8.05
CA PRO A 81 11.33 5.13 -7.26
C PRO A 81 10.32 5.43 -6.14
N PRO A 82 10.75 5.65 -4.88
CA PRO A 82 9.84 5.79 -3.74
C PRO A 82 8.74 6.83 -3.93
N LYS A 83 9.07 7.99 -4.54
CA LYS A 83 8.09 9.03 -4.85
C LYS A 83 6.99 8.54 -5.79
N VAL A 84 7.34 7.74 -6.79
CA VAL A 84 6.36 7.15 -7.72
C VAL A 84 5.44 6.17 -6.98
N VAL A 85 5.98 5.36 -6.06
CA VAL A 85 5.16 4.44 -5.25
C VAL A 85 4.17 5.21 -4.38
N ILE A 86 4.62 6.29 -3.73
CA ILE A 86 3.77 7.13 -2.88
C ILE A 86 2.68 7.81 -3.70
N ASP A 87 3.04 8.43 -4.82
CA ASP A 87 2.07 9.10 -5.71
C ASP A 87 1.00 8.11 -6.21
N GLU A 88 1.41 6.91 -6.62
CA GLU A 88 0.51 5.86 -7.09
C GLU A 88 -0.41 5.33 -5.97
N ALA A 89 0.10 5.18 -4.75
CA ALA A 89 -0.72 4.81 -3.60
C ALA A 89 -1.78 5.87 -3.27
N VAL A 90 -1.42 7.15 -3.40
CA VAL A 90 -2.35 8.28 -3.22
C VAL A 90 -3.43 8.30 -4.32
N GLU A 91 -3.07 8.00 -5.57
CA GLU A 91 -4.05 7.89 -6.64
C GLU A 91 -5.01 6.70 -6.42
N LEU A 92 -4.52 5.53 -6.01
CA LEU A 92 -5.38 4.39 -5.64
C LEU A 92 -6.34 4.74 -4.49
N ALA A 93 -5.87 5.54 -3.52
CA ALA A 93 -6.69 6.01 -2.41
C ALA A 93 -7.83 6.93 -2.88
N LYS A 94 -7.58 7.77 -3.90
CA LYS A 94 -8.63 8.60 -4.52
C LYS A 94 -9.63 7.77 -5.32
N GLU A 95 -9.19 6.66 -5.91
CA GLU A 95 -10.06 5.78 -6.71
C GLU A 95 -10.96 4.88 -5.86
N PHE A 96 -10.44 4.30 -4.78
CA PHE A 96 -11.14 3.28 -4.00
C PHE A 96 -11.50 3.71 -2.58
N GLY A 97 -10.79 4.71 -2.04
CA GLY A 97 -10.91 5.15 -0.66
C GLY A 97 -12.01 6.18 -0.43
N SER A 98 -11.99 6.73 0.78
CA SER A 98 -12.83 7.87 1.18
C SER A 98 -12.10 9.20 0.94
N GLU A 99 -12.79 10.32 1.18
CA GLU A 99 -12.19 11.66 1.04
C GLU A 99 -10.91 11.84 1.88
N SER A 100 -10.82 11.19 3.04
CA SER A 100 -9.64 11.26 3.93
C SER A 100 -8.56 10.23 3.63
N SER A 101 -8.82 9.24 2.76
CA SER A 101 -7.89 8.13 2.51
C SER A 101 -6.58 8.61 1.88
N SER A 102 -6.66 9.54 0.93
CA SER A 102 -5.48 10.04 0.21
C SER A 102 -4.49 10.76 1.12
N SER A 103 -4.97 11.61 2.04
CA SER A 103 -4.12 12.33 3.00
C SER A 103 -3.57 11.40 4.08
N PHE A 104 -4.38 10.44 4.54
CA PHE A 104 -3.93 9.41 5.48
C PHE A 104 -2.79 8.56 4.90
N ILE A 105 -2.98 7.97 3.72
CA ILE A 105 -1.96 7.15 3.05
C ILE A 105 -0.67 7.94 2.80
N ASN A 106 -0.79 9.18 2.31
CA ASN A 106 0.37 10.05 2.11
C ASN A 106 1.14 10.31 3.41
N GLY A 107 0.43 10.54 4.52
CA GLY A 107 1.03 10.73 5.84
C GLY A 107 1.80 9.50 6.32
N VAL A 108 1.17 8.32 6.23
CA VAL A 108 1.79 7.04 6.62
C VAL A 108 3.05 6.76 5.82
N LEU A 109 2.96 6.79 4.48
CA LEU A 109 4.10 6.48 3.61
C LEU A 109 5.18 7.56 3.70
N GLY A 110 4.81 8.82 3.93
CA GLY A 110 5.76 9.91 4.16
C GLY A 110 6.59 9.71 5.44
N THR A 111 6.00 9.21 6.51
CA THR A 111 6.73 8.85 7.74
C THR A 111 7.71 7.70 7.48
N ILE A 112 7.23 6.61 6.85
CA ILE A 112 8.08 5.44 6.52
C ILE A 112 9.26 5.87 5.63
N TYR A 113 9.01 6.67 4.60
CA TYR A 113 10.05 7.13 3.69
C TYR A 113 11.14 7.94 4.40
N LYS A 114 10.77 8.80 5.35
CA LYS A 114 11.74 9.59 6.14
C LYS A 114 12.57 8.72 7.09
N GLU A 115 11.95 7.75 7.76
CA GLU A 115 12.66 6.85 8.66
C GLU A 115 13.69 5.98 7.91
N GLU A 116 13.35 5.51 6.71
CA GLU A 116 14.28 4.75 5.88
C GLU A 116 15.42 5.61 5.30
N SER A 117 15.16 6.89 4.97
CA SER A 117 16.25 7.79 4.55
C SER A 117 17.26 8.05 5.67
N HIS A 118 16.82 8.17 6.93
CA HIS A 118 17.72 8.42 8.05
C HIS A 118 18.50 7.20 8.55
N LYS A 119 18.11 5.97 8.17
CA LYS A 119 18.91 4.75 8.46
C LYS A 119 20.10 4.57 7.51
N ASN A 120 20.06 5.24 6.36
CA ASN A 120 21.08 5.14 5.32
C ASN A 120 22.06 6.35 5.32
N GLU A 121 21.94 7.24 6.31
CA GLU A 121 22.85 8.35 6.62
C GLU A 121 23.73 7.97 7.83
#